data_AF-A0A7J4I0P4-F1
#
_entry.id   AF-A0A7J4I0P4-F1
#
_cell.length_a   1.000
_cell.length_b   1.000
_cell.length_c   1.000
_cell.angle_alpha   90.00
_cell.angle_beta   90.00
_cell.angle_gamma   90.00
#
_symmetry.space_group_name_H-M   'P 1'
#
loop_
_entity.id
_entity.type
_entity.pdbx_description
1 polymer ?
#
loop_
_entity_poly.entity_id
_entity_poly.type
_entity_poly.pdbx_seq_one_letter_code
_entity_poly.pdbx_strand_id
1 'polypeptide(L)' 'MKIDLKWLQKTVHWIFAVVIVLHILTGYGITKSQLIEKLTFGILTKALSFKLHIALSIPVIILLILHIYIAIMSHKKNKI' A
#
# COMPACT_ATOMS: atom_id res chain seq x y z
N MET A 1 1.31 -1.23 28.08
CA MET A 1 1.53 -0.27 26.99
C MET A 1 0.17 0.08 26.37
N LYS A 2 -0.41 1.25 26.70
CA LYS A 2 -1.70 1.66 26.10
C LYS A 2 -1.41 2.20 24.70
N ILE A 3 -1.79 1.46 23.67
CA ILE A 3 -1.66 1.92 22.29
C ILE A 3 -2.75 2.97 22.06
N ASP A 4 -2.37 4.19 21.73
CA ASP A 4 -3.33 5.23 21.38
C ASP A 4 -3.91 4.94 20.00
N LEU A 5 -5.23 4.74 19.96
CA LEU A 5 -5.98 4.38 18.77
C LEU A 5 -5.81 5.41 17.63
N LYS A 6 -5.59 6.69 17.97
CA LYS A 6 -5.35 7.76 16.99
C LYS A 6 -4.00 7.61 16.29
N TRP A 7 -2.96 7.23 17.04
CA TRP A 7 -1.64 6.97 16.48
C TRP A 7 -1.65 5.73 15.60
N LEU A 8 -2.33 4.67 16.04
CA LEU A 8 -2.51 3.45 15.23
C LEU A 8 -3.20 3.75 13.89
N GLN A 9 -4.28 4.54 13.92
CA GLN A 9 -5.00 4.94 12.71
C GLN A 9 -4.10 5.74 11.74
N LYS A 10 -3.34 6.71 12.25
CA LYS A 10 -2.43 7.53 11.43
C LYS A 10 -1.33 6.67 10.80
N THR A 11 -0.75 5.74 11.56
CA THR A 11 0.28 4.82 11.07
C THR A 11 -0.27 3.88 9.98
N VAL A 12 -1.42 3.25 10.20
CA VAL A 12 -2.04 2.37 9.19
C VAL A 12 -2.36 3.14 7.92
N HIS A 13 -2.85 4.39 8.04
CA HIS A 13 -3.15 5.24 6.89
C HIS A 13 -1.90 5.54 6.04
N TRP A 14 -0.80 5.96 6.68
CA TRP A 14 0.45 6.25 5.97
C TRP A 14 1.11 5.01 5.37
N ILE A 15 1.13 3.90 6.12
CA ILE A 15 1.68 2.63 5.61
C ILE A 15 0.86 2.18 4.39
N PHE A 16 -0.46 2.21 4.49
CA PHE A 16 -1.31 1.83 3.36
C PHE A 16 -1.08 2.72 2.14
N ALA A 17 -0.95 4.04 2.33
CA ALA A 17 -0.66 4.98 1.26
C ALA A 17 0.67 4.68 0.54
N VAL A 18 1.74 4.39 1.29
CA VAL A 18 3.04 4.03 0.69
C VAL A 18 2.94 2.70 -0.06
N VAL A 19 2.34 1.69 0.56
CA VAL A 19 2.23 0.34 0.00
C VAL A 19 1.39 0.35 -1.28
N ILE A 20 0.29 1.09 -1.33
CA ILE A 20 -0.56 1.16 -2.53
C ILE A 20 0.14 1.90 -3.68
N VAL A 21 0.89 2.95 -3.39
CA VAL A 21 1.71 3.66 -4.40
C VAL A 21 2.74 2.70 -5.00
N LEU A 22 3.46 1.95 -4.17
CA LEU A 22 4.42 0.93 -4.65
C LEU A 22 3.74 -0.16 -5.48
N HIS A 23 2.55 -0.59 -5.08
CA HIS A 23 1.79 -1.60 -5.82
C HIS A 23 1.34 -1.08 -7.20
N ILE A 24 0.94 0.20 -7.30
CA ILE A 24 0.61 0.86 -8.58
C ILE A 24 1.86 0.99 -9.45
N LEU A 25 2.99 1.45 -8.90
CA LEU A 25 4.24 1.61 -9.63
C LEU A 25 4.74 0.28 -10.20
N THR A 26 4.62 -0.81 -9.44
CA THR A 26 4.97 -2.15 -9.92
C THR A 26 4.00 -2.66 -10.97
N GLY A 27 2.70 -2.39 -10.85
CA GLY A 27 1.72 -2.66 -11.92
C GLY A 27 2.03 -1.89 -13.21
N TYR A 28 2.44 -0.63 -13.08
CA TYR A 28 2.89 0.20 -14.20
C TYR A 28 4.21 -0.31 -14.78
N GLY A 29 5.13 -0.80 -13.95
CA GLY A 29 6.36 -1.48 -14.39
C GLY A 29 6.12 -2.76 -15.18
N ILE A 30 5.02 -3.47 -14.93
CA ILE A 30 4.62 -4.64 -15.74
C ILE A 30 4.12 -4.21 -17.13
N THR A 31 3.26 -3.19 -17.17
CA THR A 31 2.60 -2.73 -18.42
C THR A 31 3.50 -1.86 -19.29
N LYS A 32 4.34 -1.02 -18.68
CA LYS A 32 5.27 -0.07 -19.32
C LYS A 32 6.70 -0.28 -18.83
N SER A 33 7.16 -1.53 -18.89
CA SER A 33 8.51 -1.94 -18.46
C SER A 33 9.63 -1.05 -18.97
N GLN A 34 9.68 -0.72 -20.27
CA GLN A 34 10.74 0.12 -20.83
C GLN A 34 10.81 1.53 -20.23
N LEU A 35 9.69 2.13 -19.84
CA LEU A 35 9.65 3.47 -19.25
C LEU A 35 10.11 3.44 -17.80
N ILE A 36 9.58 2.50 -17.01
CA ILE A 36 9.93 2.32 -15.60
C ILE A 36 11.37 1.84 -15.43
N GLU A 37 11.84 0.96 -16.30
CA GLU A 37 13.22 0.48 -16.28
C GLU A 37 14.20 1.63 -16.56
N LYS A 38 13.88 2.54 -17.50
CA LYS A 38 14.68 3.76 -17.71
C LYS A 38 14.63 4.71 -16.50
N LEU A 39 13.45 4.97 -15.95
CA LEU A 39 13.26 5.86 -14.78
C LEU A 39 13.96 5.35 -13.52
N THR A 40 14.05 4.02 -13.38
CA THR A 40 14.69 3.37 -12.24
C THR A 40 16.12 2.94 -12.54
N PHE A 41 16.71 3.38 -13.66
CA PHE A 41 18.07 3.05 -14.09
C PHE A 41 18.33 1.52 -14.14
N GLY A 42 17.32 0.73 -14.49
CA GLY A 42 17.40 -0.73 -14.57
C GLY A 42 17.10 -1.46 -13.26
N ILE A 43 16.84 -0.75 -12.15
CA ILE A 43 16.54 -1.39 -10.85
C ILE A 43 15.20 -2.12 -10.92
N LEU A 44 14.16 -1.48 -11.48
CA LEU A 44 12.82 -2.04 -11.56
C LEU A 44 12.57 -2.64 -12.95
N THR A 45 13.11 -3.83 -13.18
CA THR A 45 12.87 -4.60 -14.41
C THR A 45 11.42 -5.14 -14.46
N LYS A 46 10.96 -5.57 -15.64
CA LYS A 46 9.65 -6.21 -15.79
C LYS A 46 9.47 -7.43 -14.87
N ALA A 47 10.49 -8.28 -14.76
CA ALA A 47 10.44 -9.47 -13.93
C ALA A 47 10.37 -9.12 -12.43
N LEU A 48 11.16 -8.13 -11.98
CA LEU A 48 11.11 -7.67 -10.60
C LEU A 48 9.76 -7.00 -10.29
N SER A 49 9.26 -6.17 -11.20
CA SER A 49 7.94 -5.54 -11.10
C SER A 49 6.84 -6.58 -10.92
N PHE A 50 6.86 -7.67 -11.70
CA PHE A 50 5.88 -8.75 -11.59
C PHE A 50 5.96 -9.48 -10.24
N LYS A 51 7.17 -9.83 -9.79
CA LYS A 51 7.38 -10.48 -8.47
C LYS A 51 6.90 -9.58 -7.34
N LEU A 52 7.29 -8.31 -7.34
CA LEU A 52 6.89 -7.35 -6.33
C LEU A 52 5.39 -7.10 -6.34
N HIS A 53 4.78 -6.95 -7.52
CA HIS A 53 3.34 -6.72 -7.63
C HIS A 53 2.56 -7.87 -6.98
N ILE A 54 2.88 -9.13 -7.32
CA ILE A 54 2.24 -10.31 -6.71
C ILE A 54 2.50 -10.39 -5.21
N ALA A 55 3.74 -10.14 -4.77
CA ALA A 55 4.10 -10.18 -3.35
C ALA A 55 3.37 -9.10 -2.54
N LEU A 56 3.13 -7.93 -3.13
CA LEU A 56 2.42 -6.80 -2.52
C LEU A 56 0.90 -6.96 -2.57
N SER A 57 0.33 -7.80 -3.44
CA SER A 57 -1.12 -7.99 -3.57
C SER A 57 -1.77 -8.38 -2.24
N ILE A 58 -1.24 -9.40 -1.55
CA ILE A 58 -1.78 -9.88 -0.29
C ILE A 58 -1.67 -8.80 0.81
N PRO A 59 -0.50 -8.18 1.05
CA PRO A 59 -0.36 -7.06 1.98
C PRO A 59 -1.33 -5.90 1.70
N VAL A 60 -1.51 -5.52 0.43
CA VAL A 60 -2.43 -4.45 0.04
C VAL A 60 -3.87 -4.80 0.44
N ILE A 61 -4.33 -6.02 0.17
CA ILE A 61 -5.69 -6.46 0.53
C ILE A 61 -5.88 -6.42 2.05
N ILE A 62 -4.92 -6.95 2.81
CA ILE A 62 -5.00 -6.97 4.29
C ILE A 62 -5.02 -5.55 4.85
N LEU A 63 -4.12 -4.68 4.39
CA LEU A 63 -4.07 -3.29 4.84
C LEU A 63 -5.32 -2.50 4.43
N LEU A 64 -5.89 -2.76 3.26
CA LEU A 64 -7.14 -2.14 2.82
C LEU A 64 -8.30 -2.50 3.75
N ILE A 65 -8.45 -3.79 4.08
CA ILE A 65 -9.49 -4.25 5.02
C ILE A 65 -9.29 -3.59 6.38
N LEU A 66 -8.06 -3.57 6.89
CA LEU A 66 -7.73 -2.95 8.18
C LEU A 66 -8.01 -1.44 8.16
N HIS A 67 -7.65 -0.75 7.07
CA HIS A 67 -7.89 0.67 6.88
C HIS A 67 -9.40 1.00 6.91
N ILE A 68 -10.22 0.24 6.17
CA ILE A 68 -11.68 0.39 6.15
C ILE A 68 -12.27 0.12 7.54
N TYR A 69 -11.85 -0.96 8.20
CA TYR A 69 -12.34 -1.33 9.52
C TYR A 69 -12.08 -0.21 10.55
N ILE A 70 -10.86 0.32 10.59
CA ILE A 70 -10.49 1.43 11.49
C ILE A 70 -11.29 2.69 11.13
N ALA A 71 -11.46 3.00 9.84
CA ALA A 71 -12.23 4.17 9.40
C ALA A 71 -13.70 4.11 9.88
N ILE A 72 -14.35 2.95 9.71
CA ILE A 72 -15.73 2.73 10.18
C ILE A 72 -15.80 2.87 11.71
N MET A 73 -14.88 2.26 12.44
CA MET A 73 -14.87 2.30 13.90
C MET A 73 -14.59 3.72 14.44
N SER A 74 -13.71 4.47 13.79
CA SER A 74 -13.43 5.86 14.11
C SER A 74 -14.65 6.76 13.89
N HIS A 75 -15.44 6.50 12.84
CA HIS A 75 -16.66 7.26 12.57
C HIS A 75 -17.76 6.95 13.59
N LYS A 76 -17.88 5.68 14.02
CA LYS A 76 -18.84 5.28 15.07
C LYS A 76 -18.55 5.95 16.42
N LYS A 77 -17.28 6.13 16.78
CA LYS A 77 -16.87 6.77 18.04
C LYS A 77 -17.20 8.26 18.14
N ASN A 78 -17.32 8.97 17.02
CA ASN A 78 -17.68 10.40 17.00
C ASN A 78 -19.20 10.65 17.03
N LYS A 79 -20.04 9.59 16.97
CA LYS A 79 -21.51 9.68 16.97
C LYS A 79 -22.17 9.25 18.28
N ILE A 80 -21.38 8.81 19.27
CA ILE A 80 -21.82 8.42 20.62
C ILE A 80 -21.24 9.46 21.58
#